data_AF-Q2L0N7-F1
#
_entry.id   AF-Q2L0N7-F1
#
_cell.length_a   1.000
_cell.length_b   1.000
_cell.length_c   1.000
_cell.angle_alpha   90.00
_cell.angle_beta   90.00
_cell.angle_gamma   90.00
#
_symmetry.space_group_name_H-M   'P 1'
#
loop_
_entity.id
_entity.type
_entity.pdbx_description
1 polymer ?
#
loop_
_entity_poly.entity_id
_entity_poly.type
_entity_poly.pdbx_seq_one_letter_code
_entity_poly.pdbx_strand_id
1 'polypeptide(L)'
;MDITKAFIKAKQPCADGFRWYVRNARQESSYQEILDALVADGRINDACWLLDQFGPTDAVLTLDHVDADALIFAGTIHVRGTIEVATMLRAGRDIRAGGGIASGGSVIAGGDIKSGAALRAAEKLRAAGLIQAEWNVHSGSELECESLRAGWDLLSQGPARIAGDCSLGEGLTALQDFYCAKGLRTGGAIDAAQRLQTGHGIECGADLRAGGHLEAGWGIKARGDIHAEGSIRAGESLSAEGQIKAGDGYGVYAGVEVSEHAWESSARVHANRPPRELRSGWWAGPLPGLGLAF
;
A
#
# COMPACT_ATOMS: atom_id res chain seq x y z
N MET A 1 -2.26 12.21 29.52
CA MET A 1 -1.75 10.88 29.91
C MET A 1 -0.43 11.12 30.60
N ASP A 2 -0.30 10.66 31.85
CA ASP A 2 0.87 10.95 32.66
C ASP A 2 1.84 9.77 32.61
N ILE A 3 3.00 9.97 31.97
CA ILE A 3 4.03 8.94 31.87
C ILE A 3 4.92 9.01 33.11
N THR A 4 4.82 8.01 34.00
CA THR A 4 5.65 7.96 35.20
C THR A 4 6.91 7.12 34.99
N LYS A 5 7.96 7.40 35.78
CA LYS A 5 9.22 6.63 35.79
C LYS A 5 8.98 5.13 36.01
N ALA A 6 8.01 4.77 36.84
CA ALA A 6 7.65 3.38 37.10
C ALA A 6 7.06 2.69 35.86
N PHE A 7 6.19 3.38 35.11
CA PHE A 7 5.59 2.85 33.88
C PHE A 7 6.64 2.62 32.79
N ILE A 8 7.55 3.58 32.58
CA ILE A 8 8.64 3.39 31.60
C ILE A 8 9.52 2.21 32.02
N LYS A 9 9.91 2.11 33.30
CA LYS A 9 10.75 0.99 33.77
C LYS A 9 10.06 -0.37 33.56
N ALA A 10 8.74 -0.43 33.72
CA ALA A 10 7.97 -1.66 33.50
C ALA A 10 7.96 -2.13 32.03
N LYS A 11 8.15 -1.21 31.07
CA LYS A 11 8.23 -1.51 29.62
C LYS A 11 9.62 -1.94 29.15
N GLN A 12 10.58 -2.11 30.08
CA GLN A 12 11.95 -2.58 29.80
C GLN A 12 12.64 -1.84 28.63
N PRO A 13 12.74 -0.50 28.66
CA PRO A 13 13.47 0.26 27.66
C PRO A 13 14.95 -0.11 27.66
N CYS A 14 15.65 0.23 26.57
CA CYS A 14 17.09 0.15 26.55
C CYS A 14 17.71 1.04 27.66
N ALA A 15 18.87 0.62 28.17
CA ALA A 15 19.54 1.33 29.26
C ALA A 15 19.86 2.79 28.91
N ASP A 16 20.15 3.08 27.64
CA ASP A 16 20.44 4.43 27.17
C ASP A 16 19.21 5.34 27.16
N GLY A 17 18.10 4.88 26.56
CA GLY A 17 16.84 5.63 26.52
C GLY A 17 16.25 5.86 27.92
N PHE A 18 16.38 4.89 28.83
CA PHE A 18 15.95 5.08 30.22
C PHE A 18 16.77 6.15 30.95
N ARG A 19 18.10 6.15 30.76
CA ARG A 19 18.98 7.19 31.33
C ARG A 19 18.65 8.57 30.77
N TRP A 20 18.38 8.67 29.46
CA TRP A 20 17.94 9.90 28.82
C TRP A 20 16.65 10.42 29.47
N TYR A 21 15.65 9.55 29.62
CA TYR A 21 14.37 9.93 30.23
C TYR A 21 14.52 10.48 31.65
N VAL A 22 15.29 9.79 32.50
CA VAL A 22 15.49 10.22 33.90
C VAL A 22 16.18 11.58 34.00
N ARG A 23 17.04 11.92 33.03
CA ARG A 23 17.78 13.19 33.00
C ARG A 23 16.94 14.36 32.46
N ASN A 24 16.11 14.11 31.46
CA ASN A 24 15.45 15.15 30.69
C ASN A 24 13.96 15.33 31.03
N ALA A 25 13.26 14.25 31.41
CA ALA A 25 11.84 14.32 31.75
C ALA A 25 11.64 14.94 33.14
N ARG A 26 10.84 16.01 33.20
CA ARG A 26 10.40 16.62 34.47
C ARG A 26 9.14 15.91 34.96
N GLN A 27 8.83 16.03 36.26
CA GLN A 27 7.62 15.40 36.83
C GLN A 27 6.31 15.87 36.19
N GLU A 28 6.29 17.08 35.65
CA GLU A 28 5.13 17.71 35.02
C GLU A 28 5.18 17.65 33.49
N SER A 29 6.23 17.04 32.90
CA SER A 29 6.37 16.97 31.45
C SER A 29 5.21 16.20 30.84
N SER A 30 4.51 16.81 29.90
CA SER A 30 3.45 16.14 29.17
C SER A 30 4.03 15.06 28.27
N TYR A 31 3.20 14.10 27.86
CA TYR A 31 3.62 13.05 26.94
C TYR A 31 4.20 13.62 25.63
N GLN A 32 3.55 14.63 25.05
CA GLN A 32 4.03 15.24 23.81
C GLN A 32 5.35 15.99 24.00
N GLU A 33 5.53 16.69 25.13
CA GLU A 33 6.81 17.37 25.43
C GLU A 33 7.99 16.39 25.50
N ILE A 34 7.77 15.17 26.01
CA ILE A 34 8.79 14.12 26.03
C ILE A 34 9.13 13.66 24.61
N LEU A 35 8.12 13.48 23.75
CA LEU A 35 8.31 13.11 22.34
C LEU A 35 9.09 14.20 21.60
N ASP A 36 8.69 15.46 21.77
CA ASP A 36 9.34 16.61 21.13
C ASP A 36 10.80 16.75 21.59
N ALA A 37 11.07 16.54 22.89
CA ALA A 37 12.44 16.56 23.43
C ALA A 37 13.31 15.41 22.88
N LEU A 38 12.75 14.21 22.69
CA LEU A 38 13.47 13.11 22.05
C LEU A 38 13.81 13.43 20.59
N VAL A 39 12.86 14.02 19.85
CA VAL A 39 13.09 14.45 18.46
C VAL A 39 14.17 15.55 18.39
N ALA A 40 14.10 16.55 19.27
CA ALA A 40 15.08 17.63 19.35
C ALA A 40 16.51 17.13 19.64
N ASP A 41 16.65 16.06 20.42
CA ASP A 41 17.92 15.41 20.72
C ASP A 41 18.35 14.37 19.65
N GLY A 42 17.64 14.29 18.51
CA GLY A 42 17.92 13.34 17.42
C GLY A 42 17.58 11.88 17.73
N ARG A 43 16.83 11.62 18.80
CA ARG A 43 16.45 10.28 19.27
C ARG A 43 15.09 9.85 18.72
N ILE A 44 14.92 9.99 17.40
CA ILE A 44 13.67 9.71 16.67
C ILE A 44 13.18 8.28 16.93
N ASN A 45 14.08 7.29 16.95
CA ASN A 45 13.73 5.89 17.21
C ASN A 45 13.17 5.67 18.62
N ASP A 46 13.68 6.38 19.63
CA ASP A 46 13.17 6.28 21.00
C ASP A 46 11.79 6.93 21.11
N ALA A 47 11.54 8.03 20.39
CA ALA A 47 10.22 8.67 20.32
C ALA A 47 9.20 7.75 19.64
N CYS A 48 9.57 7.13 18.52
CA CYS A 48 8.79 6.09 17.85
C CYS A 48 8.46 4.94 18.79
N TRP A 49 9.47 4.38 19.47
CA TRP A 49 9.28 3.29 20.44
C TRP A 49 8.35 3.69 21.59
N LEU A 50 8.48 4.92 22.11
CA LEU A 50 7.62 5.41 23.17
C LEU A 50 6.16 5.48 22.69
N LEU A 51 5.92 5.91 21.45
CA LEU A 51 4.59 5.89 20.85
C LEU A 51 4.04 4.47 20.64
N ASP A 52 4.89 3.53 20.24
CA ASP A 52 4.50 2.11 20.12
C ASP A 52 4.10 1.49 21.47
N GLN A 53 4.75 1.87 22.57
CA GLN A 53 4.52 1.25 23.88
C GLN A 53 3.35 1.84 24.66
N PHE A 54 3.12 3.15 24.52
CA PHE A 54 2.12 3.88 25.30
C PHE A 54 0.87 4.19 24.49
N GLY A 55 0.95 4.08 23.16
CA GLY A 55 -0.17 4.28 22.26
C GLY A 55 -0.53 5.75 22.04
N PRO A 56 -1.52 6.01 21.18
CA PRO A 56 -1.88 7.35 20.78
C PRO A 56 -2.74 8.08 21.81
N THR A 57 -2.88 9.40 21.60
CA THR A 57 -3.83 10.26 22.34
C THR A 57 -4.93 10.79 21.41
N ASP A 58 -6.00 11.36 21.97
CA ASP A 58 -7.06 12.05 21.21
C ASP A 58 -6.71 13.50 20.82
N ALA A 59 -5.47 13.95 21.08
CA ALA A 59 -5.05 15.29 20.74
C ALA A 59 -5.03 15.52 19.21
N VAL A 60 -5.23 16.77 18.80
CA VAL A 60 -5.16 17.19 17.40
C VAL A 60 -4.20 18.35 17.27
N LEU A 61 -3.13 18.17 16.50
CA LEU A 61 -2.19 19.21 16.12
C LEU A 61 -2.67 19.85 14.83
N THR A 62 -3.05 21.13 14.86
CA THR A 62 -3.46 21.88 13.67
C THR A 62 -2.39 22.89 13.28
N LEU A 63 -1.92 22.82 12.04
CA LEU A 63 -0.86 23.67 11.50
C LEU A 63 -1.23 24.17 10.09
N ASP A 64 -0.54 25.21 9.64
CA ASP A 64 -0.71 25.74 8.28
C ASP A 64 0.17 25.01 7.30
N HIS A 65 1.44 24.88 7.64
CA HIS A 65 2.47 24.19 6.88
C HIS A 65 3.42 23.51 7.85
N VAL A 66 4.14 22.49 7.38
CA VAL A 66 5.23 21.85 8.12
C VAL A 66 6.46 21.83 7.23
N ASP A 67 7.56 22.36 7.77
CA ASP A 67 8.92 22.23 7.27
C ASP A 67 9.82 21.94 8.48
N ALA A 68 10.27 20.70 8.63
CA ALA A 68 10.99 20.24 9.81
C ALA A 68 11.92 19.06 9.50
N ASP A 69 12.88 18.78 10.38
CA ASP A 69 13.69 17.56 10.26
C ASP A 69 12.85 16.30 10.50
N ALA A 70 12.12 16.27 11.61
CA ALA A 70 11.17 15.22 11.96
C ALA A 70 9.97 15.79 12.71
N LEU A 71 8.82 15.12 12.58
CA LEU A 71 7.60 15.42 13.32
C LEU A 71 6.98 14.12 13.83
N ILE A 72 6.96 13.95 15.15
CA ILE A 72 6.30 12.82 15.82
C ILE A 72 5.23 13.37 16.76
N PHE A 73 3.97 13.05 16.49
CA PHE A 73 2.84 13.52 17.29
C PHE A 73 2.02 12.35 17.81
N ALA A 74 1.69 12.35 19.10
CA ALA A 74 0.95 11.24 19.73
C ALA A 74 -0.50 11.11 19.25
N GLY A 75 -1.08 12.19 18.72
CA GLY A 75 -2.48 12.24 18.28
C GLY A 75 -2.63 12.29 16.76
N THR A 76 -3.58 13.10 16.30
CA THR A 76 -3.83 13.38 14.87
C THR A 76 -3.09 14.64 14.43
N ILE A 77 -2.47 14.60 13.26
CA ILE A 77 -1.85 15.76 12.63
C ILE A 77 -2.78 16.27 11.52
N HIS A 78 -3.16 17.54 11.59
CA HIS A 78 -3.96 18.22 10.58
C HIS A 78 -3.22 19.46 10.06
N VAL A 79 -2.86 19.46 8.78
CA VAL A 79 -2.12 20.54 8.14
C VAL A 79 -2.94 21.09 6.98
N ARG A 80 -3.19 22.40 6.96
CA ARG A 80 -4.00 23.03 5.90
C ARG A 80 -3.30 22.99 4.54
N GLY A 81 -1.98 23.17 4.53
CA GLY A 81 -1.12 23.13 3.35
C GLY A 81 -0.29 21.86 3.27
N THR A 82 0.98 22.04 2.91
CA THR A 82 1.96 20.98 2.67
C THR A 82 2.66 20.52 3.95
N ILE A 83 3.09 19.25 3.94
CA ILE A 83 3.98 18.68 4.95
C ILE A 83 5.26 18.26 4.26
N GLU A 84 6.38 18.86 4.67
CA GLU A 84 7.72 18.50 4.24
C GLU A 84 8.55 18.17 5.48
N VAL A 85 9.03 16.94 5.57
CA VAL A 85 9.95 16.52 6.62
C VAL A 85 11.19 15.84 6.04
N ALA A 86 12.35 16.05 6.65
CA ALA A 86 13.59 15.48 6.14
C ALA A 86 13.72 13.98 6.44
N THR A 87 13.25 13.50 7.60
CA THR A 87 13.55 12.14 8.08
C THR A 87 12.31 11.36 8.52
N MET A 88 11.44 11.93 9.35
CA MET A 88 10.31 11.17 9.91
C MET A 88 9.05 12.01 10.05
N LEU A 89 7.94 11.51 9.50
CA LEU A 89 6.60 11.97 9.83
C LEU A 89 5.84 10.83 10.49
N ARG A 90 5.48 10.99 11.77
CA ARG A 90 4.72 9.99 12.51
C ARG A 90 3.56 10.59 13.29
N ALA A 91 2.38 10.03 13.12
CA ALA A 91 1.21 10.30 13.96
C ALA A 91 0.76 9.03 14.69
N GLY A 92 0.38 9.17 15.95
CA GLY A 92 -0.26 8.10 16.69
C GLY A 92 -1.65 7.74 16.12
N ARG A 93 -2.32 8.70 15.48
CA ARG A 93 -3.57 8.49 14.75
C ARG A 93 -3.44 8.90 13.28
N ASP A 94 -4.27 9.83 12.83
CA ASP A 94 -4.36 10.22 11.44
C ASP A 94 -3.33 11.28 11.07
N ILE A 95 -2.94 11.30 9.80
CA ILE A 95 -2.25 12.42 9.16
C ILE A 95 -3.16 12.96 8.06
N ARG A 96 -3.45 14.25 8.09
CA ARG A 96 -4.27 14.93 7.08
C ARG A 96 -3.56 16.18 6.61
N ALA A 97 -3.26 16.25 5.32
CA ALA A 97 -2.70 17.44 4.67
C ALA A 97 -3.63 17.90 3.55
N GLY A 98 -3.95 19.20 3.50
CA GLY A 98 -4.66 19.78 2.36
C GLY A 98 -3.80 19.91 1.10
N GLY A 99 -2.47 19.95 1.27
CA GLY A 99 -1.49 19.86 0.19
C GLY A 99 -0.83 18.48 0.11
N GLY A 100 0.39 18.45 -0.44
CA GLY A 100 1.21 17.24 -0.55
C GLY A 100 1.92 16.89 0.76
N ILE A 101 2.23 15.61 0.91
CA ILE A 101 3.05 15.08 2.02
C ILE A 101 4.34 14.53 1.40
N ALA A 102 5.49 15.02 1.85
CA ALA A 102 6.80 14.53 1.46
C ALA A 102 7.66 14.28 2.71
N SER A 103 8.19 13.07 2.82
CA SER A 103 9.19 12.70 3.82
C SER A 103 10.43 12.15 3.14
N GLY A 104 11.60 12.68 3.49
CA GLY A 104 12.90 12.12 3.10
C GLY A 104 13.25 10.81 3.83
N GLY A 105 12.40 10.36 4.77
CA GLY A 105 12.41 8.99 5.27
C GLY A 105 11.00 8.40 5.29
N SER A 106 10.53 7.91 6.44
CA SER A 106 9.23 7.23 6.51
C SER A 106 8.06 8.17 6.83
N VAL A 107 6.86 7.75 6.45
CA VAL A 107 5.57 8.33 6.85
C VAL A 107 4.73 7.24 7.51
N ILE A 108 4.38 7.43 8.78
CA ILE A 108 3.70 6.41 9.59
C ILE A 108 2.48 7.03 10.31
N ALA A 109 1.31 6.44 10.12
CA ALA A 109 0.09 6.80 10.84
C ALA A 109 -0.50 5.58 11.54
N GLY A 110 -0.90 5.74 12.81
CA GLY A 110 -1.69 4.74 13.52
C GLY A 110 -3.16 4.68 13.09
N GLY A 111 -3.60 5.59 12.22
CA GLY A 111 -4.91 5.61 11.57
C GLY A 111 -4.79 5.81 10.07
N ASP A 112 -5.50 6.80 9.53
CA ASP A 112 -5.52 7.15 8.09
C ASP A 112 -4.41 8.14 7.71
N ILE A 113 -3.94 8.09 6.46
CA ILE A 113 -3.15 9.15 5.82
C ILE A 113 -3.96 9.72 4.67
N LYS A 114 -4.23 11.04 4.68
CA LYS A 114 -4.95 11.74 3.61
C LYS A 114 -4.13 12.93 3.13
N SER A 115 -3.84 12.97 1.83
CA SER A 115 -3.09 14.04 1.16
C SER A 115 -3.94 14.63 0.05
N GLY A 116 -4.09 15.96 0.04
CA GLY A 116 -4.78 16.69 -1.03
C GLY A 116 -3.98 16.82 -2.33
N ALA A 117 -2.74 16.31 -2.36
CA ALA A 117 -1.92 16.19 -3.55
C ALA A 117 -1.14 14.86 -3.52
N ALA A 118 0.12 14.84 -3.96
CA ALA A 118 0.96 13.66 -3.90
C ALA A 118 1.36 13.29 -2.45
N LEU A 119 1.59 11.99 -2.22
CA LEU A 119 2.12 11.44 -0.97
C LEU A 119 3.42 10.70 -1.30
N ARG A 120 4.54 11.14 -0.73
CA ARG A 120 5.87 10.59 -0.98
C ARG A 120 6.57 10.28 0.33
N ALA A 121 6.99 9.02 0.50
CA ALA A 121 7.91 8.60 1.54
C ALA A 121 9.14 7.97 0.85
N ALA A 122 10.33 8.49 1.13
CA ALA A 122 11.56 7.92 0.59
C ALA A 122 11.90 6.56 1.20
N GLU A 123 11.33 6.24 2.36
CA GLU A 123 11.41 4.92 2.99
C GLU A 123 10.01 4.31 3.13
N LYS A 124 9.62 3.97 4.36
CA LYS A 124 8.39 3.23 4.62
C LYS A 124 7.19 4.15 4.55
N LEU A 125 6.12 3.66 3.95
CA LEU A 125 4.82 4.31 3.97
C LEU A 125 3.83 3.36 4.65
N ARG A 126 3.41 3.71 5.87
CA ARG A 126 2.54 2.85 6.68
C ARG A 126 1.35 3.60 7.25
N ALA A 127 0.17 3.03 7.08
CA ALA A 127 -1.04 3.45 7.77
C ALA A 127 -1.73 2.21 8.36
N ALA A 128 -2.33 2.32 9.55
CA ALA A 128 -3.20 1.23 10.02
C ALA A 128 -4.53 1.20 9.27
N GLY A 129 -4.96 2.34 8.71
CA GLY A 129 -6.21 2.50 7.96
C GLY A 129 -5.96 2.76 6.48
N LEU A 130 -6.67 3.76 5.96
CA LEU A 130 -6.64 4.17 4.56
C LEU A 130 -5.44 5.07 4.28
N ILE A 131 -4.74 4.80 3.18
CA ILE A 131 -3.87 5.76 2.51
C ILE A 131 -4.63 6.35 1.31
N GLN A 132 -4.85 7.66 1.33
CA GLN A 132 -5.47 8.39 0.24
C GLN A 132 -4.60 9.56 -0.20
N ALA A 133 -4.32 9.63 -1.50
CA ALA A 133 -3.72 10.79 -2.14
C ALA A 133 -4.55 11.15 -3.38
N GLU A 134 -4.85 12.44 -3.54
CA GLU A 134 -5.60 12.90 -4.72
C GLU A 134 -4.80 12.76 -6.01
N TRP A 135 -3.46 12.67 -5.94
CA TRP A 135 -2.57 12.44 -7.09
C TRP A 135 -1.84 11.10 -6.95
N ASN A 136 -0.51 11.14 -6.81
CA ASN A 136 0.36 9.97 -6.79
C ASN A 136 0.68 9.54 -5.37
N VAL A 137 0.88 8.23 -5.19
CA VAL A 137 1.49 7.64 -3.98
C VAL A 137 2.84 7.04 -4.36
N HIS A 138 3.89 7.37 -3.60
CA HIS A 138 5.23 6.81 -3.76
C HIS A 138 5.79 6.34 -2.43
N SER A 139 6.20 5.07 -2.38
CA SER A 139 7.00 4.47 -1.30
C SER A 139 8.36 4.03 -1.83
N GLY A 140 9.43 4.52 -1.20
CA GLY A 140 10.80 4.12 -1.53
C GLY A 140 11.23 2.80 -0.89
N SER A 141 10.48 2.30 0.10
CA SER A 141 10.64 0.93 0.59
C SER A 141 9.28 0.25 0.82
N GLU A 142 8.99 -0.18 2.03
CA GLU A 142 7.80 -0.96 2.39
C GLU A 142 6.53 -0.10 2.39
N LEU A 143 5.47 -0.62 1.77
CA LEU A 143 4.14 -0.02 1.77
C LEU A 143 3.16 -0.94 2.50
N GLU A 144 2.56 -0.45 3.58
CA GLU A 144 1.58 -1.21 4.37
C GLU A 144 0.34 -0.36 4.69
N CYS A 145 -0.85 -0.85 4.34
CA CYS A 145 -2.10 -0.21 4.73
C CYS A 145 -3.30 -1.18 4.71
N GLU A 146 -4.40 -0.77 5.34
CA GLU A 146 -5.69 -1.48 5.20
C GLU A 146 -6.31 -1.21 3.84
N SER A 147 -6.21 -0.02 3.28
CA SER A 147 -6.72 0.26 1.93
C SER A 147 -5.95 1.40 1.30
N LEU A 148 -5.89 1.42 -0.03
CA LEU A 148 -5.16 2.44 -0.77
C LEU A 148 -6.01 3.04 -1.88
N ARG A 149 -6.01 4.38 -1.95
CA ARG A 149 -6.62 5.16 -3.02
C ARG A 149 -5.64 6.21 -3.52
N ALA A 150 -5.29 6.13 -4.80
CA ALA A 150 -4.53 7.17 -5.48
C ALA A 150 -5.34 7.69 -6.66
N GLY A 151 -5.41 9.01 -6.82
CA GLY A 151 -6.10 9.60 -7.96
C GLY A 151 -5.42 9.28 -9.28
N TRP A 152 -4.09 9.09 -9.29
CA TRP A 152 -3.30 8.71 -10.47
C TRP A 152 -2.52 7.42 -10.22
N ASP A 153 -1.21 7.52 -10.01
CA ASP A 153 -0.30 6.36 -9.98
C ASP A 153 0.10 5.94 -8.56
N LEU A 154 0.42 4.65 -8.42
CA LEU A 154 1.18 4.10 -7.30
C LEU A 154 2.54 3.61 -7.79
N LEU A 155 3.62 4.14 -7.20
CA LEU A 155 4.97 3.61 -7.33
C LEU A 155 5.41 3.00 -5.98
N SER A 156 5.63 1.69 -5.95
CA SER A 156 6.23 0.99 -4.80
C SER A 156 7.58 0.41 -5.18
N GLN A 157 8.65 0.94 -4.58
CA GLN A 157 10.01 0.43 -4.80
C GLN A 157 10.31 -0.81 -3.95
N GLY A 158 9.72 -0.92 -2.76
CA GLY A 158 9.79 -2.10 -1.91
C GLY A 158 8.51 -2.93 -1.95
N PRO A 159 8.42 -3.97 -1.09
CA PRO A 159 7.25 -4.84 -1.02
C PRO A 159 6.02 -4.05 -0.56
N ALA A 160 4.87 -4.35 -1.18
CA ALA A 160 3.60 -3.72 -0.85
C ALA A 160 2.62 -4.75 -0.30
N ARG A 161 2.00 -4.43 0.84
CA ARG A 161 0.96 -5.24 1.49
C ARG A 161 -0.25 -4.38 1.80
N ILE A 162 -1.32 -4.62 1.05
CA ILE A 162 -2.61 -3.93 1.23
C ILE A 162 -3.59 -4.96 1.76
N ALA A 163 -4.07 -4.80 3.00
CA ALA A 163 -4.97 -5.79 3.62
C ALA A 163 -6.41 -5.76 3.08
N GLY A 164 -6.79 -4.65 2.45
CA GLY A 164 -8.09 -4.43 1.83
C GLY A 164 -7.96 -4.12 0.34
N ASP A 165 -8.73 -3.15 -0.14
CA ASP A 165 -8.80 -2.82 -1.57
C ASP A 165 -7.76 -1.78 -1.97
N CYS A 166 -7.27 -1.90 -3.21
CA CYS A 166 -6.41 -0.92 -3.86
C CYS A 166 -7.11 -0.35 -5.10
N SER A 167 -7.27 0.97 -5.17
CA SER A 167 -7.88 1.66 -6.31
C SER A 167 -7.01 2.80 -6.79
N LEU A 168 -6.57 2.74 -8.04
CA LEU A 168 -5.71 3.72 -8.69
C LEU A 168 -6.43 4.26 -9.92
N GLY A 169 -6.39 5.58 -10.12
CA GLY A 169 -7.01 6.18 -11.30
C GLY A 169 -6.24 5.91 -12.60
N GLU A 170 -4.91 5.81 -12.52
CA GLU A 170 -4.02 5.54 -13.65
C GLU A 170 -3.30 4.21 -13.43
N GLY A 171 -1.99 4.19 -13.20
CA GLY A 171 -1.19 2.97 -13.20
C GLY A 171 -0.66 2.48 -11.85
N LEU A 172 -0.21 1.23 -11.84
CA LEU A 172 0.59 0.63 -10.77
C LEU A 172 1.98 0.25 -11.29
N THR A 173 3.02 0.74 -10.63
CA THR A 173 4.40 0.24 -10.81
C THR A 173 4.89 -0.32 -9.48
N ALA A 174 5.07 -1.64 -9.40
CA ALA A 174 5.60 -2.32 -8.22
C ALA A 174 6.92 -3.02 -8.56
N LEU A 175 8.03 -2.61 -7.93
CA LEU A 175 9.35 -3.17 -8.23
C LEU A 175 9.66 -4.46 -7.45
N GLN A 176 8.86 -4.76 -6.43
CA GLN A 176 8.94 -5.97 -5.61
C GLN A 176 7.56 -6.64 -5.57
N ASP A 177 7.43 -7.68 -4.75
CA ASP A 177 6.16 -8.36 -4.56
C ASP A 177 5.04 -7.41 -4.12
N PHE A 178 3.91 -7.49 -4.82
CA PHE A 178 2.72 -6.72 -4.53
C PHE A 178 1.59 -7.64 -4.10
N TYR A 179 1.14 -7.48 -2.86
CA TYR A 179 0.05 -8.24 -2.28
C TYR A 179 -1.12 -7.33 -1.91
N CYS A 180 -2.32 -7.67 -2.40
CA CYS A 180 -3.57 -7.02 -2.03
C CYS A 180 -4.58 -8.07 -1.60
N ALA A 181 -5.01 -8.08 -0.34
CA ALA A 181 -5.85 -9.17 0.17
C ALA A 181 -7.28 -9.15 -0.42
N LYS A 182 -7.75 -8.02 -0.94
CA LYS A 182 -9.04 -7.90 -1.64
C LYS A 182 -8.81 -7.63 -3.13
N GLY A 183 -9.46 -6.60 -3.70
CA GLY A 183 -9.40 -6.29 -5.12
C GLY A 183 -8.39 -5.19 -5.46
N LEU A 184 -7.74 -5.35 -6.61
CA LEU A 184 -6.89 -4.33 -7.23
C LEU A 184 -7.59 -3.77 -8.47
N ARG A 185 -7.84 -2.46 -8.50
CA ARG A 185 -8.39 -1.77 -9.67
C ARG A 185 -7.50 -0.62 -10.10
N THR A 186 -7.18 -0.57 -11.38
CA THR A 186 -6.37 0.49 -12.00
C THR A 186 -7.05 0.94 -13.30
N GLY A 187 -7.10 2.25 -13.54
CA GLY A 187 -7.66 2.79 -14.78
C GLY A 187 -6.70 2.70 -15.97
N GLY A 188 -5.40 2.59 -15.71
CA GLY A 188 -4.31 2.42 -16.65
C GLY A 188 -3.70 1.03 -16.59
N ALA A 189 -2.37 0.95 -16.75
CA ALA A 189 -1.61 -0.30 -16.79
C ALA A 189 -1.13 -0.74 -15.40
N ILE A 190 -0.87 -2.05 -15.26
CA ILE A 190 -0.22 -2.62 -14.07
C ILE A 190 1.10 -3.24 -14.50
N ASP A 191 2.21 -2.75 -13.94
CA ASP A 191 3.56 -3.27 -14.11
C ASP A 191 4.12 -3.72 -12.76
N ALA A 192 4.01 -5.01 -12.47
CA ALA A 192 4.67 -5.64 -11.33
C ALA A 192 5.96 -6.34 -11.79
N ALA A 193 7.12 -5.91 -11.30
CA ALA A 193 8.40 -6.51 -11.68
C ALA A 193 8.61 -7.91 -11.10
N GLN A 194 7.87 -8.28 -10.05
CA GLN A 194 7.94 -9.58 -9.38
C GLN A 194 6.54 -10.21 -9.31
N ARG A 195 6.16 -10.82 -8.19
CA ARG A 195 4.84 -11.44 -8.02
C ARG A 195 3.76 -10.37 -7.81
N LEU A 196 2.63 -10.56 -8.49
CA LEU A 196 1.40 -9.83 -8.23
C LEU A 196 0.34 -10.82 -7.72
N GLN A 197 -0.11 -10.63 -6.48
CA GLN A 197 -1.10 -11.51 -5.87
C GLN A 197 -2.24 -10.70 -5.27
N THR A 198 -3.47 -11.10 -5.62
CA THR A 198 -4.68 -10.56 -5.03
C THR A 198 -5.59 -11.65 -4.47
N GLY A 199 -6.24 -11.37 -3.35
CA GLY A 199 -7.18 -12.32 -2.74
C GLY A 199 -8.54 -12.35 -3.44
N HIS A 200 -8.95 -11.23 -4.08
CA HIS A 200 -10.16 -11.17 -4.91
C HIS A 200 -9.76 -11.05 -6.40
N GLY A 201 -10.29 -10.06 -7.11
CA GLY A 201 -10.03 -9.86 -8.53
C GLY A 201 -9.08 -8.71 -8.85
N ILE A 202 -8.58 -8.73 -10.08
CA ILE A 202 -7.77 -7.65 -10.67
C ILE A 202 -8.53 -7.07 -11.85
N GLU A 203 -8.68 -5.74 -11.88
CA GLU A 203 -9.17 -5.01 -13.03
C GLU A 203 -8.15 -3.95 -13.47
N CYS A 204 -7.75 -4.04 -14.74
CA CYS A 204 -6.77 -3.17 -15.37
C CYS A 204 -7.37 -2.54 -16.63
N GLY A 205 -7.26 -1.21 -16.76
CA GLY A 205 -7.78 -0.46 -17.90
C GLY A 205 -6.86 -0.48 -19.12
N ALA A 206 -5.67 -1.09 -19.02
CA ALA A 206 -4.74 -1.31 -20.12
C ALA A 206 -4.06 -2.70 -19.99
N ASP A 207 -2.74 -2.77 -20.24
CA ASP A 207 -1.94 -3.98 -20.10
C ASP A 207 -1.70 -4.34 -18.62
N LEU A 208 -1.64 -5.63 -18.33
CA LEU A 208 -1.24 -6.17 -17.03
C LEU A 208 0.00 -7.05 -17.21
N ARG A 209 1.10 -6.66 -16.57
CA ARG A 209 2.41 -7.33 -16.66
C ARG A 209 2.91 -7.73 -15.27
N ALA A 210 3.35 -8.97 -15.15
CA ALA A 210 3.99 -9.50 -13.95
C ALA A 210 5.32 -10.19 -14.32
N GLY A 211 6.44 -9.73 -13.76
CA GLY A 211 7.76 -10.36 -13.93
C GLY A 211 7.92 -11.68 -13.17
N GLY A 212 6.95 -12.04 -12.33
CA GLY A 212 6.85 -13.34 -11.66
C GLY A 212 5.49 -14.00 -11.90
N HIS A 213 4.94 -14.63 -10.86
CA HIS A 213 3.60 -15.20 -10.91
C HIS A 213 2.51 -14.13 -10.79
N LEU A 214 1.41 -14.35 -11.50
CA LEU A 214 0.20 -13.54 -11.41
C LEU A 214 -0.94 -14.38 -10.82
N GLU A 215 -1.49 -13.95 -9.69
CA GLU A 215 -2.54 -14.67 -8.99
C GLU A 215 -3.69 -13.76 -8.54
N ALA A 216 -4.92 -14.21 -8.77
CA ALA A 216 -6.13 -13.61 -8.24
C ALA A 216 -7.06 -14.70 -7.72
N GLY A 217 -7.61 -14.52 -6.52
CA GLY A 217 -8.55 -15.48 -5.93
C GLY A 217 -9.91 -15.53 -6.64
N TRP A 218 -10.28 -14.49 -7.38
CA TRP A 218 -11.47 -14.46 -8.24
C TRP A 218 -11.06 -14.33 -9.71
N GLY A 219 -11.55 -13.30 -10.42
CA GLY A 219 -11.23 -13.08 -11.83
C GLY A 219 -10.13 -12.04 -12.08
N ILE A 220 -9.49 -12.15 -13.24
CA ILE A 220 -8.56 -11.15 -13.76
C ILE A 220 -9.13 -10.58 -15.06
N LYS A 221 -9.23 -9.27 -15.15
CA LYS A 221 -9.73 -8.55 -16.33
C LYS A 221 -8.76 -7.44 -16.72
N ALA A 222 -8.28 -7.47 -17.95
CA ALA A 222 -7.46 -6.43 -18.54
C ALA A 222 -8.05 -5.97 -19.88
N ARG A 223 -7.99 -4.66 -20.15
CA ARG A 223 -8.38 -4.10 -21.45
C ARG A 223 -7.27 -4.14 -22.50
N GLY A 224 -6.07 -4.57 -22.12
CA GLY A 224 -4.95 -4.83 -23.01
C GLY A 224 -4.53 -6.30 -22.98
N ASP A 225 -3.22 -6.52 -23.03
CA ASP A 225 -2.61 -7.83 -22.87
C ASP A 225 -2.47 -8.21 -21.37
N ILE A 226 -2.51 -9.51 -21.08
CA ILE A 226 -2.11 -10.08 -19.79
C ILE A 226 -0.85 -10.90 -20.02
N HIS A 227 0.25 -10.48 -19.41
CA HIS A 227 1.53 -11.18 -19.50
C HIS A 227 2.10 -11.45 -18.10
N ALA A 228 2.46 -12.69 -17.84
CA ALA A 228 3.31 -13.04 -16.71
C ALA A 228 4.52 -13.85 -17.19
N GLU A 229 5.71 -13.57 -16.67
CA GLU A 229 6.89 -14.41 -16.88
C GLU A 229 6.81 -15.73 -16.07
N GLY A 230 5.91 -15.80 -15.09
CA GLY A 230 5.52 -17.02 -14.40
C GLY A 230 4.16 -17.56 -14.85
N SER A 231 3.54 -18.37 -13.99
CA SER A 231 2.16 -18.84 -14.17
C SER A 231 1.13 -17.73 -13.95
N ILE A 232 -0.01 -17.84 -14.65
CA ILE A 232 -1.20 -17.03 -14.41
C ILE A 232 -2.26 -17.91 -13.76
N ARG A 233 -2.79 -17.51 -12.60
CA ARG A 233 -3.84 -18.22 -11.86
C ARG A 233 -4.99 -17.28 -11.51
N ALA A 234 -6.20 -17.64 -11.93
CA ALA A 234 -7.44 -16.97 -11.57
C ALA A 234 -8.42 -18.00 -10.97
N GLY A 235 -8.98 -17.69 -9.80
CA GLY A 235 -9.98 -18.54 -9.15
C GLY A 235 -11.25 -18.74 -9.97
N GLU A 236 -11.67 -17.71 -10.70
CA GLU A 236 -12.87 -17.74 -11.56
C GLU A 236 -12.48 -17.45 -13.02
N SER A 237 -12.92 -16.31 -13.58
CA SER A 237 -12.74 -15.98 -15.00
C SER A 237 -11.45 -15.22 -15.28
N LEU A 238 -10.90 -15.40 -16.48
CA LEU A 238 -9.72 -14.68 -16.95
C LEU A 238 -10.03 -14.01 -18.30
N SER A 239 -9.86 -12.70 -18.39
CA SER A 239 -10.29 -11.93 -19.56
C SER A 239 -9.28 -10.88 -19.96
N ALA A 240 -8.82 -10.94 -21.21
CA ALA A 240 -8.04 -9.90 -21.87
C ALA A 240 -8.75 -9.48 -23.18
N GLU A 241 -8.75 -8.19 -23.51
CA GLU A 241 -9.09 -7.76 -24.87
C GLU A 241 -7.96 -8.13 -25.86
N GLY A 242 -6.72 -8.20 -25.36
CA GLY A 242 -5.54 -8.63 -26.10
C GLY A 242 -5.21 -10.13 -25.93
N GLN A 243 -3.93 -10.42 -25.76
CA GLN A 243 -3.36 -11.74 -25.60
C GLN A 243 -3.18 -12.08 -24.12
N ILE A 244 -3.26 -13.37 -23.79
CA ILE A 244 -2.84 -13.89 -22.49
C ILE A 244 -1.62 -14.76 -22.73
N LYS A 245 -0.53 -14.50 -21.99
CA LYS A 245 0.72 -15.26 -22.07
C LYS A 245 1.28 -15.51 -20.68
N ALA A 246 1.59 -16.76 -20.40
CA ALA A 246 2.45 -17.16 -19.28
C ALA A 246 3.87 -17.40 -19.81
N GLY A 247 4.85 -17.39 -18.91
CA GLY A 247 6.25 -17.63 -19.29
C GLY A 247 6.53 -19.07 -19.71
N ASP A 248 7.68 -19.28 -20.32
CA ASP A 248 8.09 -20.58 -20.84
C ASP A 248 8.10 -21.67 -19.75
N GLY A 249 7.40 -22.78 -20.01
CA GLY A 249 7.25 -23.88 -19.05
C GLY A 249 6.16 -23.67 -17.99
N TYR A 250 5.53 -22.49 -17.94
CA TYR A 250 4.38 -22.21 -17.07
C TYR A 250 3.03 -22.36 -17.78
N GLY A 251 1.97 -22.40 -16.99
CA GLY A 251 0.59 -22.55 -17.47
C GLY A 251 -0.30 -21.38 -17.08
N VAL A 252 -1.39 -21.25 -17.83
CA VAL A 252 -2.54 -20.38 -17.51
C VAL A 252 -3.64 -21.26 -16.91
N TYR A 253 -4.08 -20.91 -15.71
CA TYR A 253 -5.09 -21.63 -14.95
C TYR A 253 -6.23 -20.68 -14.57
N ALA A 254 -7.41 -20.90 -15.14
CA ALA A 254 -8.64 -20.23 -14.75
C ALA A 254 -9.63 -21.24 -14.18
N GLY A 255 -10.59 -20.75 -13.39
CA GLY A 255 -11.64 -21.55 -12.77
C GLY A 255 -11.18 -22.46 -11.64
N VAL A 256 -10.00 -22.24 -11.06
CA VAL A 256 -9.45 -23.18 -10.06
C VAL A 256 -10.29 -23.29 -8.78
N GLU A 257 -11.18 -22.34 -8.53
CA GLU A 257 -12.14 -22.33 -7.41
C GLU A 257 -13.60 -22.56 -7.89
N VAL A 258 -13.82 -22.89 -9.17
CA VAL A 258 -15.15 -23.05 -9.77
C VAL A 258 -15.56 -24.53 -9.80
N SER A 259 -16.79 -24.82 -9.35
CA SER A 259 -17.36 -26.17 -9.43
C SER A 259 -17.73 -26.56 -10.88
N GLU A 260 -17.69 -27.86 -11.17
CA GLU A 260 -17.96 -28.41 -12.51
C GLU A 260 -19.30 -27.95 -13.11
N HIS A 261 -20.37 -27.89 -12.30
CA HIS A 261 -21.71 -27.49 -12.75
C HIS A 261 -21.79 -26.03 -13.24
N ALA A 262 -20.85 -25.17 -12.81
CA ALA A 262 -20.79 -23.76 -13.18
C ALA A 262 -19.60 -23.46 -14.10
N TRP A 263 -18.91 -24.47 -14.60
CA TRP A 263 -17.64 -24.32 -15.33
C TRP A 263 -17.77 -23.42 -16.56
N GLU A 264 -18.72 -23.71 -17.44
CA GLU A 264 -18.90 -22.96 -18.68
C GLU A 264 -19.33 -21.50 -18.44
N SER A 265 -20.02 -21.23 -17.33
CA SER A 265 -20.52 -19.89 -16.99
C SER A 265 -19.50 -19.05 -16.22
N SER A 266 -18.66 -19.67 -15.38
CA SER A 266 -17.86 -18.96 -14.37
C SER A 266 -16.34 -19.13 -14.55
N ALA A 267 -15.86 -20.23 -15.14
CA ALA A 267 -14.43 -20.44 -15.41
C ALA A 267 -13.99 -19.89 -16.78
N ARG A 268 -14.68 -18.85 -17.27
CA ARG A 268 -14.54 -18.38 -18.66
C ARG A 268 -13.19 -17.73 -18.90
N VAL A 269 -12.58 -18.09 -20.03
CA VAL A 269 -11.34 -17.50 -20.53
C VAL A 269 -11.62 -16.79 -21.83
N HIS A 270 -11.34 -15.49 -21.86
CA HIS A 270 -11.50 -14.62 -23.02
C HIS A 270 -10.17 -13.97 -23.40
N ALA A 271 -9.83 -14.05 -24.68
CA ALA A 271 -8.68 -13.36 -25.30
C ALA A 271 -8.90 -13.27 -26.81
N ASN A 272 -8.10 -12.49 -27.53
CA ASN A 272 -8.15 -12.43 -29.00
C ASN A 272 -7.85 -13.79 -29.67
N ARG A 273 -7.10 -14.67 -29.01
CA ARG A 273 -6.79 -16.04 -29.43
C ARG A 273 -6.61 -16.94 -28.22
N PRO A 274 -6.83 -18.26 -28.34
CA PRO A 274 -6.63 -19.18 -27.23
C PRO A 274 -5.16 -19.15 -26.76
N PRO A 275 -4.90 -19.01 -25.45
CA PRO A 275 -3.53 -19.07 -24.92
C PRO A 275 -2.96 -20.47 -25.14
N ARG A 276 -1.72 -20.57 -25.63
CA ARG A 276 -1.07 -21.89 -25.87
C ARG A 276 -0.80 -22.62 -24.55
N GLU A 277 -0.63 -21.84 -23.49
CA GLU A 277 -0.32 -22.23 -22.14
C GLU A 277 -1.57 -22.54 -21.32
N LEU A 278 -2.78 -22.47 -21.91
CA LEU A 278 -4.02 -22.75 -21.18
C LEU A 278 -4.04 -24.22 -20.72
N ARG A 279 -4.20 -24.41 -19.40
CA ARG A 279 -4.28 -25.73 -18.74
C ARG A 279 -5.61 -25.95 -18.02
N SER A 280 -6.26 -24.88 -17.60
CA SER A 280 -7.56 -24.90 -16.93
C SER A 280 -8.37 -23.66 -17.30
N GLY A 281 -9.69 -23.81 -17.36
CA GLY A 281 -10.66 -22.79 -17.75
C GLY A 281 -11.47 -23.18 -18.98
N TRP A 282 -12.66 -22.60 -19.12
CA TRP A 282 -13.52 -22.76 -20.28
C TRP A 282 -13.19 -21.69 -21.32
N TRP A 283 -12.60 -22.08 -22.46
CA TRP A 283 -12.33 -21.17 -23.56
C TRP A 283 -13.64 -20.65 -24.15
N ALA A 284 -13.94 -19.37 -23.93
CA ALA A 284 -15.19 -18.74 -24.33
C ALA A 284 -15.05 -17.84 -25.58
N GLY A 285 -13.90 -17.88 -26.24
CA GLY A 285 -13.60 -17.07 -27.43
C GLY A 285 -13.22 -15.62 -27.10
N PRO A 286 -13.03 -14.77 -28.12
CA PRO A 286 -12.85 -13.33 -27.93
C PRO A 286 -14.02 -12.67 -27.20
N LEU A 287 -13.76 -11.54 -26.55
CA LEU A 287 -14.80 -10.76 -25.89
C LEU A 287 -15.85 -10.27 -26.92
N PRO A 288 -17.16 -10.34 -26.61
CA PRO A 288 -18.21 -9.83 -27.49
C PRO A 288 -18.03 -8.34 -27.76
N GLY A 289 -18.06 -7.92 -29.04
CA GLY A 289 -17.94 -6.52 -29.44
C GLY A 289 -16.54 -6.07 -29.89
N LEU A 290 -15.50 -6.89 -29.66
CA LEU A 290 -14.13 -6.68 -30.17
C LEU A 290 -13.87 -7.49 -31.44
N GLY A 291 -14.85 -7.48 -32.36
CA GLY A 291 -14.74 -8.20 -33.63
C GLY A 291 -13.46 -7.83 -34.35
N LEU A 292 -12.62 -8.85 -34.60
CA LEU A 292 -11.38 -8.75 -35.37
C LEU A 292 -11.70 -8.08 -36.71
N ALA A 293 -11.21 -6.85 -36.91
CA ALA A 293 -11.02 -6.35 -38.26
C ALA A 293 -9.92 -7.22 -38.89
N PHE A 294 -10.34 -8.17 -39.72
CA PHE A 294 -9.48 -9.02 -40.54
C PHE A 294 -8.77 -8.20 -41.62
#